data_AF-A0A6M1SQ02-F1
#
_entry.id   AF-A0A6M1SQ02-F1
#
_cell.length_a   1.000
_cell.length_b   1.000
_cell.length_c   1.000
_cell.angle_alpha   90.00
_cell.angle_beta   90.00
_cell.angle_gamma   90.00
#
_symmetry.space_group_name_H-M   'P 1'
#
loop_
_entity.id
_entity.type
_entity.pdbx_description
1 polymer ?
#
loop_
_entity_poly.entity_id
_entity_poly.type
_entity_poly.pdbx_seq_one_letter_code
_entity_poly.pdbx_strand_id
1 'polypeptide(L)'
;MGALIVLFLTGLVVVGIWKIFTDPDARTRYAEEFNGAPFESLLVMAWVACILVFFWGIFVPVFGQVEVPILGRDMQIWSLGGIGAFAGWLIWMAAAQYKSKRR
;
A
#
# COMPACT_ATOMS: atom_id res chain seq x y z
N MET A 1 17.13 3.50 8.02
CA MET A 1 16.05 2.64 8.57
C MET A 1 14.86 2.49 7.62
N GLY A 2 14.38 3.56 6.98
CA GLY A 2 13.21 3.49 6.07
C GLY A 2 13.33 2.49 4.90
N ALA A 3 14.46 2.43 4.21
CA ALA A 3 14.65 1.47 3.11
C ALA A 3 14.53 0.00 3.56
N LEU A 4 15.08 -0.35 4.73
CA LEU A 4 14.98 -1.71 5.29
C LEU A 4 13.52 -2.09 5.60
N ILE A 5 12.73 -1.13 6.10
CA ILE A 5 11.30 -1.35 6.37
C ILE A 5 10.55 -1.64 5.07
N VAL A 6 10.84 -0.90 3.99
CA VAL A 6 10.18 -1.12 2.70
C VAL A 6 10.61 -2.45 2.06
N LEU A 7 11.87 -2.85 2.21
CA LEU A 7 12.32 -4.18 1.76
C LEU A 7 11.63 -5.31 2.54
N PHE A 8 11.48 -5.17 3.85
CA PHE A 8 10.72 -6.12 4.67
C PHE A 8 9.24 -6.17 4.26
N LEU A 9 8.62 -5.00 4.05
CA LEU A 9 7.24 -4.87 3.56
C LEU A 9 7.07 -5.56 2.20
N THR A 10 8.03 -5.38 1.28
CA THR A 10 8.04 -6.05 -0.01
C THR A 10 8.08 -7.56 0.17
N GLY A 11 8.94 -8.07 1.06
CA GLY A 11 9.01 -9.49 1.39
C GLY A 11 7.67 -10.05 1.91
N LEU A 12 7.00 -9.31 2.81
CA LEU A 12 5.67 -9.71 3.31
C LEU A 12 4.62 -9.78 2.20
N VAL A 13 4.62 -8.81 1.29
CA VAL A 13 3.69 -8.79 0.15
C VAL A 13 3.95 -9.98 -0.78
N VAL A 14 5.21 -10.26 -1.12
CA VAL A 14 5.58 -11.40 -1.96
C VAL A 14 5.16 -12.72 -1.31
N VAL A 15 5.46 -12.91 -0.02
CA VAL A 15 5.07 -14.13 0.71
C VAL A 15 3.55 -14.24 0.84
N GLY A 16 2.85 -13.15 1.09
CA GLY A 16 1.39 -13.13 1.16
C GLY A 16 0.74 -13.54 -0.17
N ILE A 17 1.19 -12.95 -1.27
CA ILE A 17 0.74 -13.30 -2.62
C ILE A 17 1.06 -14.77 -2.93
N TRP A 18 2.28 -15.22 -2.64
CA TRP A 18 2.68 -16.62 -2.84
C TRP A 18 1.76 -17.59 -2.08
N LYS A 19 1.46 -17.30 -0.81
CA LYS A 19 0.55 -18.12 0.00
C LYS A 19 -0.88 -18.14 -0.55
N ILE A 20 -1.38 -17.03 -1.09
CA ILE A 20 -2.70 -16.99 -1.74
C ILE A 20 -2.80 -18.01 -2.89
N PHE A 21 -1.70 -18.23 -3.63
CA PHE A 21 -1.67 -19.16 -4.76
C PHE A 21 -1.30 -20.59 -4.39
N THR A 22 -0.59 -20.80 -3.28
CA THR A 22 -0.05 -22.13 -2.91
C THR A 22 -0.79 -22.82 -1.77
N ASP A 23 -1.54 -22.06 -0.96
CA ASP A 23 -2.21 -22.57 0.24
C ASP A 23 -3.71 -22.19 0.24
N PRO A 24 -4.62 -23.15 0.01
CA PRO A 24 -6.06 -22.91 0.02
C PRO A 24 -6.61 -22.43 1.36
N ASP A 25 -6.00 -22.85 2.48
CA ASP A 25 -6.43 -22.46 3.83
C ASP A 25 -6.04 -21.01 4.09
N ALA A 26 -4.84 -20.61 3.67
CA ALA A 26 -4.41 -19.21 3.72
C ALA A 26 -5.34 -18.30 2.91
N ARG A 27 -5.75 -18.73 1.71
CA ARG A 27 -6.69 -17.98 0.87
C ARG A 27 -8.04 -17.76 1.57
N THR A 28 -8.59 -18.82 2.16
CA THR A 28 -9.87 -18.73 2.90
C THR A 28 -9.76 -17.78 4.07
N ARG A 29 -8.67 -17.88 4.84
CA ARG A 29 -8.40 -16.97 5.95
C ARG A 29 -8.28 -15.51 5.51
N TYR A 30 -7.56 -15.22 4.42
CA TYR A 30 -7.46 -13.84 3.90
C TYR A 30 -8.82 -13.30 3.42
N ALA A 31 -9.65 -14.16 2.83
CA ALA A 31 -11.01 -13.78 2.43
C ALA A 31 -11.90 -13.50 3.66
N GLU A 32 -11.78 -14.28 4.73
CA GLU A 32 -12.48 -14.04 6.00
C GLU A 32 -12.02 -12.74 6.67
N GLU A 33 -10.71 -12.51 6.76
CA GLU A 33 -10.12 -11.26 7.29
C GLU A 33 -10.61 -10.04 6.47
N PHE A 34 -10.62 -10.16 5.14
CA PHE A 34 -11.16 -9.12 4.26
C PHE A 34 -12.65 -8.90 4.46
N ASN A 35 -13.46 -9.95 4.59
CA ASN A 35 -14.90 -9.84 4.81
C ASN A 35 -15.24 -9.26 6.19
N GLY A 36 -14.40 -9.48 7.20
CA GLY A 36 -14.57 -8.92 8.54
C GLY A 36 -14.35 -7.41 8.60
N ALA A 37 -13.40 -6.88 7.82
CA ALA A 37 -13.10 -5.45 7.77
C ALA A 37 -12.65 -5.03 6.35
N PRO A 38 -13.57 -4.98 5.37
CA PRO A 38 -13.20 -4.80 3.97
C PRO A 38 -12.61 -3.42 3.69
N PHE A 39 -13.16 -2.39 4.32
CA PHE A 39 -12.68 -1.02 4.12
C PHE A 39 -11.29 -0.78 4.72
N GLU A 40 -11.03 -1.31 5.91
CA GLU A 40 -9.71 -1.21 6.55
C GLU A 40 -8.67 -2.00 5.75
N SER A 41 -9.03 -3.21 5.31
CA SER A 41 -8.17 -4.06 4.50
C SER A 41 -7.82 -3.40 3.16
N LEU A 42 -8.81 -2.83 2.46
CA LEU A 42 -8.59 -2.09 1.22
C LEU A 42 -7.68 -0.87 1.43
N LEU A 43 -7.91 -0.10 2.50
CA LEU A 43 -7.12 1.08 2.80
C LEU A 43 -5.66 0.70 3.08
N VAL A 44 -5.42 -0.35 3.87
CA VAL A 44 -4.07 -0.84 4.16
C VAL A 44 -3.41 -1.39 2.89
N MET A 45 -4.11 -2.18 2.08
CA MET A 45 -3.57 -2.70 0.82
C MET A 45 -3.20 -1.58 -0.16
N ALA A 46 -4.09 -0.60 -0.34
CA ALA A 46 -3.84 0.55 -1.20
C ALA A 46 -2.65 1.39 -0.68
N TRP A 47 -2.57 1.62 0.62
CA TRP A 47 -1.48 2.37 1.23
C TRP A 47 -0.14 1.66 1.10
N VAL A 48 -0.10 0.35 1.35
CA VAL A 48 1.09 -0.50 1.13
C VAL A 48 1.50 -0.47 -0.34
N ALA A 49 0.56 -0.60 -1.27
CA ALA A 49 0.85 -0.51 -2.69
C ALA A 49 1.44 0.85 -3.08
N CYS A 50 0.89 1.95 -2.57
CA CYS A 50 1.43 3.30 -2.79
C CYS A 50 2.86 3.46 -2.26
N ILE A 51 3.17 2.94 -1.07
CA ILE A 51 4.52 2.96 -0.50
C ILE A 51 5.49 2.17 -1.39
N LEU A 52 5.09 0.99 -1.84
CA LEU A 52 5.93 0.15 -2.71
C LEU A 52 6.16 0.82 -4.07
N VAL A 53 5.11 1.39 -4.68
CA VAL A 53 5.22 2.12 -5.95
C VAL A 53 6.12 3.35 -5.81
N PHE A 54 5.99 4.10 -4.71
CA PHE A 54 6.87 5.23 -4.43
C PHE A 54 8.34 4.80 -4.30
N PHE A 55 8.60 3.79 -3.47
CA PHE A 55 9.95 3.30 -3.22
C PHE A 55 10.57 2.69 -4.49
N TRP A 56 9.94 1.68 -5.06
CA TRP A 56 10.46 1.01 -6.25
C TRP A 56 10.50 1.95 -7.46
N GLY A 57 9.57 2.89 -7.58
CA GLY A 57 9.61 3.90 -8.63
C GLY A 57 10.75 4.92 -8.48
N ILE A 58 11.23 5.21 -7.27
CA ILE A 58 12.44 6.04 -7.07
C ILE A 58 13.71 5.24 -7.33
N PHE A 59 13.78 3.99 -6.83
CA PHE A 59 15.02 3.20 -6.82
C PHE A 59 15.24 2.34 -8.07
N VAL A 60 14.20 2.06 -8.86
CA VAL A 60 14.27 1.27 -10.10
C VAL A 60 13.96 2.19 -11.29
N PRO A 61 14.98 2.62 -12.06
CA PRO A 61 14.81 3.60 -13.14
C PRO A 61 13.75 3.21 -14.18
N VAL A 62 13.69 1.92 -14.52
CA VAL A 62 12.72 1.36 -15.48
C VAL A 62 11.27 1.59 -15.03
N PHE A 63 11.03 1.55 -13.71
CA PHE A 63 9.71 1.78 -13.13
C PHE A 63 9.43 3.27 -12.92
N GLY A 64 10.45 4.04 -12.53
CA GLY A 64 10.32 5.47 -12.24
C GLY A 64 10.00 6.35 -13.45
N GLN A 65 10.41 5.93 -14.64
CA GLN A 65 10.14 6.63 -15.90
C GLN A 65 8.75 6.34 -16.48
N VAL A 66 7.96 5.46 -15.85
CA VAL A 66 6.59 5.21 -16.26
C VAL A 66 5.75 6.44 -15.92
N GLU A 67 5.25 7.09 -16.96
CA GLU A 67 4.30 8.19 -16.85
C GLU A 67 2.88 7.66 -16.97
N VAL A 68 2.01 8.12 -16.07
CA VAL A 68 0.60 7.78 -16.06
C VAL A 68 -0.20 9.05 -16.27
N PRO A 69 -1.13 9.10 -17.25
CA PRO A 69 -1.97 10.26 -17.48
C PRO A 69 -3.01 10.36 -16.38
N ILE A 70 -2.98 11.45 -15.61
CA ILE A 70 -3.89 11.70 -14.49
C ILE A 70 -4.42 13.11 -14.61
N LEU A 71 -5.74 13.25 -14.70
CA LEU A 71 -6.42 14.55 -14.80
C LEU A 71 -5.85 15.44 -15.93
N GLY A 72 -5.46 14.83 -17.05
CA GLY A 72 -4.90 15.52 -18.21
C GLY A 72 -3.44 15.94 -18.08
N ARG A 73 -2.70 15.43 -17.08
CA ARG A 73 -1.26 15.63 -16.93
C ARG A 73 -0.54 14.29 -16.84
N ASP A 74 0.59 14.20 -17.51
CA ASP A 74 1.48 13.04 -17.37
C ASP A 74 2.27 13.19 -16.08
N MET A 75 2.09 12.22 -15.17
CA MET A 75 2.76 12.20 -13.88
C MET A 75 3.56 10.92 -13.76
N GLN A 76 4.78 11.03 -13.25
CA GLN A 76 5.62 9.86 -12.97
C GLN A 76 4.95 8.99 -11.90
N ILE A 77 4.93 7.68 -12.11
CA ILE A 77 4.20 6.73 -11.26
C ILE A 77 4.63 6.78 -9.79
N TRP A 78 5.91 7.06 -9.53
CA TRP A 78 6.43 7.20 -8.16
C TRP A 78 5.83 8.42 -7.47
N SER A 79 5.61 9.53 -8.18
CA SER A 79 5.00 10.73 -7.61
C SER A 79 3.56 10.46 -7.17
N LEU A 80 2.82 9.66 -7.94
CA LEU A 80 1.49 9.19 -7.57
C LEU A 80 1.52 8.30 -6.32
N GLY A 81 2.45 7.34 -6.28
CA GLY A 81 2.67 6.49 -5.12
C GLY A 81 2.99 7.32 -3.86
N GLY A 82 3.80 8.36 -4.00
CA GLY A 82 4.16 9.28 -2.92
C GLY A 82 2.95 10.05 -2.40
N ILE A 83 2.13 10.63 -3.29
CA ILE A 83 0.89 11.33 -2.94
C ILE A 83 -0.08 10.39 -2.22
N GLY A 84 -0.28 9.18 -2.74
CA GLY A 84 -1.16 8.18 -2.14
C GLY A 84 -0.68 7.71 -0.77
N ALA A 85 0.63 7.49 -0.60
CA ALA A 85 1.22 7.11 0.68
C ALA A 85 1.05 8.21 1.74
N PHE A 86 1.23 9.47 1.33
CA PHE A 86 1.04 10.62 2.21
C PHE A 86 -0.43 10.83 2.58
N ALA A 87 -1.33 10.75 1.61
CA ALA A 87 -2.78 10.85 1.84
C ALA A 87 -3.27 9.75 2.81
N GLY A 88 -2.84 8.50 2.61
CA GLY A 88 -3.18 7.39 3.51
C GLY A 88 -2.69 7.62 4.94
N TRP A 89 -1.48 8.16 5.10
CA TRP A 89 -0.94 8.52 6.42
C TRP A 89 -1.77 9.63 7.10
N LEU A 90 -2.16 10.67 6.35
CA LEU A 90 -3.00 11.75 6.88
C LEU A 90 -4.38 11.25 7.32
N ILE A 91 -5.01 10.37 6.52
CA ILE A 91 -6.31 9.76 6.86
C ILE A 91 -6.18 8.98 8.17
N TRP A 92 -5.10 8.22 8.33
CA TRP A 92 -4.88 7.43 9.54
C TRP A 92 -4.63 8.30 10.77
N MET A 93 -3.84 9.38 10.63
CA MET A 93 -3.63 10.37 11.69
C MET A 93 -4.93 11.05 12.11
N ALA A 94 -5.76 11.47 11.16
CA ALA A 94 -7.06 12.09 11.44
C ALA A 94 -8.00 11.13 12.17
N ALA A 95 -8.04 9.86 11.76
CA ALA A 95 -8.84 8.82 12.41
C ALA A 95 -8.36 8.55 13.86
N ALA A 96 -7.04 8.50 14.07
CA ALA A 96 -6.45 8.31 15.39
C ALA A 96 -6.78 9.48 16.34
N GLN A 97 -6.66 10.72 15.86
CA GLN A 97 -7.01 11.92 16.63
C GLN A 97 -8.49 11.96 16.99
N TYR A 98 -9.38 11.61 16.05
CA TYR A 98 -10.82 11.55 16.30
C TYR A 98 -11.16 10.54 17.41
N LYS A 99 -10.52 9.38 17.40
CA LYS A 99 -10.71 8.33 18.42
C LYS A 99 -10.21 8.76 19.80
N SER A 100 -9.11 9.50 19.86
CA SER A 100 -8.56 10.05 21.12
C SER A 100 -9.44 11.11 21.76
N LYS A 101 -10.17 11.90 20.98
CA LYS A 101 -11.08 12.96 21.51
C LYS A 101 -12.39 12.42 22.07
N ARG A 102 -12.76 11.17 21.75
CA ARG A 102 -14.00 10.51 22.19
C ARG A 102 -13.83 9.65 23.45
N ARG A 103 -12.60 9.47 23.94
CA ARG A 103 -12.30 8.84 25.24
C ARG A 103 -12.06 9.91 26.29
#